data_AF-A0A7C6K0T1-F1
#
_entry.id   AF-A0A7C6K0T1-F1
#
_cell.length_a   1.000
_cell.length_b   1.000
_cell.length_c   1.000
_cell.angle_alpha   90.00
_cell.angle_beta   90.00
_cell.angle_gamma   90.00
#
_symmetry.space_group_name_H-M   'P 1'
#
loop_
_entity.id
_entity.type
_entity.pdbx_description
1 polymer ?
#
loop_
_entity_poly.entity_id
_entity_poly.type
_entity_poly.pdbx_seq_one_letter_code
_entity_poly.pdbx_strand_id
1 'polypeptide(L)' 'MTREEKARIILEAVDEAYPVPSYHEDDVREAIVKALVVIERKEAEENEKVD' A
#
# COMPACT_ATOMS: atom_id res chain seq x y z
N MET A 1 4.60 8.20 9.52
CA MET A 1 4.58 8.07 8.06
C MET A 1 3.14 7.93 7.60
N THR A 2 2.73 8.76 6.65
CA THR A 2 1.40 8.78 6.03
C THR A 2 1.19 7.60 5.09
N ARG A 3 -0.07 7.33 4.69
CA ARG A 3 -0.37 6.27 3.72
C ARG A 3 0.22 6.53 2.34
N GLU A 4 0.24 7.79 1.92
CA GLU A 4 0.84 8.19 0.64
C GLU A 4 2.36 7.95 0.62
N GLU A 5 3.06 8.26 1.71
CA GLU A 5 4.50 7.98 1.83
C GLU A 5 4.78 6.46 1.82
N LYS A 6 3.98 5.68 2.55
CA LYS A 6 4.06 4.21 2.49
C LYS A 6 3.83 3.70 1.07
N ALA A 7 2.82 4.22 0.38
CA ALA A 7 2.46 3.78 -0.96
C ALA A 7 3.57 4.10 -1.98
N ARG A 8 4.25 5.24 -1.85
CA ARG A 8 5.41 5.58 -2.68
C ARG A 8 6.56 4.59 -2.50
N ILE A 9 6.93 4.29 -1.25
CA ILE A 9 8.00 3.33 -0.95
C ILE A 9 7.68 1.95 -1.53
N ILE A 10 6.43 1.51 -1.41
CA ILE A 10 5.98 0.24 -1.96
C ILE A 10 6.00 0.28 -3.49
N LEU A 11 5.54 1.36 -4.12
CA LEU A 11 5.58 1.51 -5.57
C LEU A 11 7.02 1.45 -6.10
N GLU A 12 7.97 2.12 -5.45
CA GLU A 12 9.40 2.06 -5.80
C GLU A 12 9.93 0.62 -5.73
N ALA A 13 9.60 -0.12 -4.67
CA ALA A 13 9.99 -1.52 -4.52
C ALA A 13 9.32 -2.45 -5.57
N VAL A 14 8.07 -2.16 -5.95
CA VAL A 14 7.37 -2.88 -7.01
C VAL A 14 8.02 -2.60 -8.36
N ASP A 15 8.31 -1.34 -8.67
CA ASP A 15 8.93 -0.91 -9.93
C ASP A 15 10.34 -1.50 -10.10
N GLU A 16 11.12 -1.57 -9.02
CA GLU A 16 12.44 -2.21 -9.02
C GLU A 16 12.36 -3.71 -9.35
N ALA A 17 11.34 -4.41 -8.82
CA ALA A 17 11.15 -5.84 -9.06
C ALA A 17 10.46 -6.14 -10.41
N TYR A 18 9.54 -5.28 -10.82
CA TYR A 18 8.75 -5.39 -12.03
C TYR A 18 8.38 -3.98 -12.54
N PRO A 19 9.09 -3.47 -13.55
CA PRO A 19 8.92 -2.10 -14.01
C PRO A 19 7.46 -1.78 -14.33
N VAL A 20 6.92 -0.80 -13.63
CA VAL A 20 5.56 -0.30 -13.81
C VAL A 20 5.62 0.74 -14.93
N PRO A 21 4.86 0.55 -16.02
CA PRO A 21 4.79 1.58 -17.05
C PRO A 21 4.28 2.90 -16.46
N SER A 22 4.88 4.03 -16.84
CA SER A 22 4.57 5.34 -16.24
C SER A 22 3.08 5.72 -16.31
N TYR A 23 2.36 5.27 -17.33
CA TYR A 23 0.91 5.48 -17.47
C TYR A 23 0.06 4.66 -16.49
N HIS A 24 0.66 3.72 -15.74
CA HIS A 24 0.05 2.94 -14.68
C HIS A 24 0.51 3.34 -13.28
N GLU A 25 1.54 4.18 -13.13
CA GLU A 25 2.10 4.54 -11.81
C GLU A 25 1.04 5.09 -10.85
N ASP A 26 0.18 6.00 -11.31
CA ASP A 26 -0.87 6.60 -10.49
C ASP A 26 -1.94 5.57 -10.09
N ASP A 27 -2.34 4.69 -11.02
CA ASP A 27 -3.31 3.62 -10.76
C ASP A 27 -2.77 2.62 -9.73
N VAL A 28 -1.51 2.22 -9.89
CA VAL A 28 -0.84 1.29 -8.97
C VAL A 28 -0.66 1.96 -7.59
N ARG A 29 -0.28 3.24 -7.54
CA ARG A 29 -0.18 3.98 -6.28
C ARG A 29 -1.53 4.01 -5.56
N GLU A 30 -2.62 4.33 -6.25
CA GLU A 30 -3.96 4.34 -5.67
C GLU A 30 -4.37 2.94 -5.16
N ALA A 31 -4.07 1.88 -5.92
CA ALA A 31 -4.32 0.51 -5.50
C ALA A 31 -3.55 0.13 -4.23
N ILE A 32 -2.28 0.55 -4.12
CA ILE A 32 -1.47 0.34 -2.92
C ILE A 32 -2.08 1.07 -1.72
N VAL A 33 -2.51 2.33 -1.87
CA VAL A 33 -3.18 3.08 -0.78
C VAL A 33 -4.43 2.34 -0.29
N LYS A 34 -5.26 1.84 -1.21
CA LYS A 34 -6.45 1.03 -0.85
C LYS A 34 -6.07 -0.26 -0.13
N ALA A 35 -5.02 -0.94 -0.58
CA ALA A 35 -4.52 -2.15 0.08
C ALA A 35 -4.04 -1.86 1.52
N LEU A 36 -3.32 -0.75 1.73
CA LEU A 36 -2.90 -0.33 3.07
C LEU A 36 -4.08 -0.08 4.01
N VAL A 37 -5.17 0.52 3.52
CA VAL A 37 -6.39 0.72 4.33
C VAL A 37 -7.00 -0.62 4.74
N VAL A 38 -7.04 -1.61 3.84
CA VAL A 38 -7.57 -2.95 4.16
C VAL A 38 -6.70 -3.66 5.18
N ILE A 39 -5.37 -3.56 5.05
CA ILE A 39 -4.41 -4.15 5.99
C ILE A 39 -4.59 -3.53 7.38
N GLU A 40 -4.58 -2.20 7.49
CA GLU A 40 -4.72 -1.49 8.77
C GLU A 40 -6.04 -1.84 9.47
N ARG A 41 -7.13 -2.02 8.72
CA ARG A 41 -8.40 -2.47 9.28
C ARG A 41 -8.33 -3.89 9.84
N LYS A 42 -7.69 -4.81 9.12
CA LYS A 42 -7.52 -6.19 9.58
C LYS A 42 -6.64 -6.27 10.82
N GLU A 43 -5.54 -5.53 10.86
CA GLU A 43 -4.65 -5.47 12.03
C GLU A 43 -5.38 -4.92 13.26
N ALA A 44 -6.24 -3.91 13.09
CA ALA A 44 -7.08 -3.40 14.17
C ALA A 44 -8.07 -4.46 14.69
N GLU A 45 -8.78 -5.14 13.78
CA GLU A 45 -9.71 -6.23 14.13
C GLU A 45 -9.01 -7.43 14.79
N GLU A 46 -7.75 -7.69 14.47
CA GLU A 46 -6.96 -8.74 15.11
C GLU A 46 -6.46 -8.31 16.50
N ASN A 47 -6.00 -7.07 16.66
CA ASN A 47 -5.58 -6.55 17.96
C ASN A 47 -6.74 -6.47 18.96
N GLU A 48 -7.94 -6.09 18.52
CA GLU A 48 -9.15 -6.06 19.37
C GLU A 48 -9.61 -7.45 19.86
N LYS A 49 -9.14 -8.55 19.24
CA LYS A 49 -9.47 -9.92 19.66
C LYS A 49 -8.48 -10.50 20.68
N VAL A 50 -7.35 -9.83 20.89
CA VAL A 50 -6.27 -10.28 21.77
C VAL A 50 -6.35 -9.61 23.16
N ASP A 51 -7.11 -8.52 23.29
CA ASP A 51 -7.50 -7.86 24.56
C ASP A 51 -8.84 -8.41 25.11
#